data_AF-A0A2V6E2G2-F1
#
_entry.id   AF-A0A2V6E2G2-F1
#
_cell.length_a   1.000
_cell.length_b   1.000
_cell.length_c   1.000
_cell.angle_alpha   90.00
_cell.angle_beta   90.00
_cell.angle_gamma   90.00
#
_symmetry.space_group_name_H-M   'P 1'
#
loop_
_entity.id
_entity.type
_entity.pdbx_description
1 polymer ?
#
loop_
_entity_poly.entity_id
_entity_poly.type
_entity_poly.pdbx_seq_one_letter_code
_entity_poly.pdbx_strand_id
1 'polypeptide(L)'
;MNPLPNEWAIKHRADACASTHRPFAPGEYFYTLLFRDADGYRREDLSEEAWLNRNENIQPFSLWKTRYEPLPPAAPEPLAKENAEQLFRRLIASKNPPPNACYVLAAMLERKRVLKQINSEDAANGRVLIYEHGPTGDVFIVPDPQLRLDELEDVQNEVASLLHAAA
;
A
#
# COMPACT_ATOMS: atom_id res chain seq x y z
N MET A 1 13.00 -7.44 -22.36
CA MET A 1 11.71 -6.78 -22.62
C MET A 1 11.19 -6.27 -21.29
N ASN A 2 11.12 -4.95 -21.11
CA ASN A 2 10.34 -4.40 -20.00
C ASN A 2 8.87 -4.70 -20.29
N PRO A 3 8.08 -5.16 -19.31
CA PRO A 3 6.63 -5.29 -19.51
C PRO A 3 6.06 -3.93 -19.88
N LEU A 4 5.27 -3.88 -20.95
CA LEU A 4 4.52 -2.68 -21.35
C LEU A 4 3.62 -2.25 -20.18
N PRO A 5 3.43 -0.95 -19.93
CA PRO A 5 2.53 -0.48 -18.89
C PRO A 5 1.09 -0.92 -19.22
N ASN A 6 0.72 -2.07 -18.65
CA ASN A 6 -0.61 -2.48 -18.21
C ASN A 6 -1.77 -1.92 -19.05
N GLU A 7 -2.12 -2.61 -20.15
CA GLU A 7 -3.33 -2.35 -20.97
C GLU A 7 -4.63 -2.29 -20.12
N TRP A 8 -4.58 -2.77 -18.87
CA TRP A 8 -5.67 -2.78 -17.91
C TRP A 8 -5.59 -1.72 -16.79
N ALA A 9 -4.57 -0.85 -16.76
CA ALA A 9 -4.46 0.19 -15.73
C ALA A 9 -5.43 1.35 -15.97
N ILE A 10 -6.62 1.27 -15.38
CA ILE A 10 -7.57 2.39 -15.33
C ILE A 10 -7.22 3.28 -14.14
N LYS A 11 -7.13 4.59 -14.37
CA LYS A 11 -6.89 5.58 -13.30
C LYS A 11 -7.93 5.47 -12.18
N HIS A 12 -7.52 5.82 -10.96
CA HIS A 12 -8.44 5.98 -9.83
C HIS A 12 -9.54 7.01 -10.16
N ARG A 13 -10.68 6.88 -9.46
CA ARG A 13 -11.78 7.85 -9.50
C ARG A 13 -11.24 9.25 -9.18
N ALA A 14 -11.63 10.23 -9.99
CA ALA A 14 -11.31 11.63 -9.76
C ALA A 14 -12.17 12.22 -8.63
N ASP A 15 -11.64 13.22 -7.94
CA ASP A 15 -12.36 13.95 -6.89
C ASP A 15 -13.09 15.20 -7.44
N ALA A 16 -12.98 15.44 -8.75
CA ALA A 16 -13.62 16.56 -9.44
C ALA A 16 -14.09 16.17 -10.84
N CYS A 17 -15.10 16.89 -11.33
CA CYS A 17 -15.65 16.74 -12.66
C CYS A 17 -14.60 17.08 -13.73
N ALA A 18 -14.44 16.21 -14.74
CA ALA A 18 -13.50 16.40 -15.83
C ALA A 18 -13.84 17.61 -16.74
N SER A 19 -15.12 18.00 -16.80
CA SER A 19 -15.59 19.12 -17.64
C SER A 19 -15.68 20.44 -16.90
N THR A 20 -16.27 20.46 -15.70
CA THR A 20 -16.47 21.71 -14.95
C THR A 20 -15.37 22.00 -13.95
N HIS A 21 -14.48 21.03 -13.69
CA HIS A 21 -13.45 21.06 -12.65
C HIS A 21 -13.96 21.26 -11.22
N ARG A 22 -15.29 21.20 -11.03
CA ARG A 22 -15.91 21.30 -9.70
C ARG A 22 -15.61 20.02 -8.91
N PRO A 23 -15.15 20.12 -7.65
CA PRO A 23 -15.05 18.97 -6.75
C PRO A 23 -16.41 18.29 -6.53
N PHE A 24 -16.42 16.98 -6.45
CA PHE A 24 -17.63 16.22 -6.10
C PHE A 24 -17.95 16.39 -4.62
N ALA A 25 -19.24 16.58 -4.30
CA ALA A 25 -19.68 16.61 -2.92
C ALA A 25 -19.86 15.17 -2.37
N PRO A 26 -19.56 14.91 -1.09
CA PRO A 26 -19.86 13.62 -0.46
C PRO A 26 -21.34 13.24 -0.65
N GLY A 27 -21.60 12.02 -1.09
CA GLY A 27 -22.94 11.50 -1.39
C GLY A 27 -23.52 11.93 -2.74
N GLU A 28 -22.86 12.82 -3.50
CA GLU A 28 -23.30 13.23 -4.83
C GLU A 28 -23.16 12.09 -5.84
N TYR A 29 -24.09 11.99 -6.80
CA TYR A 29 -23.94 11.07 -7.92
C TYR A 29 -23.18 11.72 -9.09
N PHE A 30 -22.27 10.96 -9.68
CA PHE A 30 -21.53 11.33 -10.89
C PHE A 30 -21.51 10.16 -11.88
N TYR A 31 -21.12 10.43 -13.12
CA TYR A 31 -21.03 9.44 -14.19
C TYR A 31 -19.57 9.21 -14.55
N THR A 32 -19.15 7.95 -14.60
CA THR A 32 -17.84 7.57 -15.14
C THR A 32 -18.00 7.11 -16.58
N LEU A 33 -17.11 7.59 -17.44
CA LEU A 33 -16.98 7.22 -18.84
C LEU A 33 -15.60 6.62 -19.06
N LEU A 34 -15.53 5.49 -19.75
CA LEU A 34 -14.28 4.90 -20.23
C LEU A 34 -14.21 5.00 -21.75
N PHE A 35 -13.12 5.52 -22.28
CA PHE A 35 -12.81 5.57 -23.70
C PHE A 35 -11.60 4.66 -23.99
N ARG A 36 -11.59 4.03 -25.17
CA ARG A 36 -10.42 3.30 -25.67
C ARG A 36 -9.56 4.27 -26.48
N ASP A 37 -8.34 4.50 -26.04
CA ASP A 37 -7.34 5.28 -26.74
C ASP A 37 -6.18 4.36 -27.18
N ALA A 38 -5.21 4.88 -27.95
CA ALA A 38 -4.08 4.11 -28.47
C ALA A 38 -3.21 3.47 -27.36
N ASP A 39 -3.16 4.11 -26.19
CA ASP A 39 -2.34 3.71 -25.04
C ASP A 39 -3.14 3.00 -23.93
N GLY A 40 -4.39 2.58 -24.20
CA GLY A 40 -5.24 1.84 -23.25
C GLY A 40 -6.59 2.49 -22.97
N TYR A 41 -6.97 2.59 -21.69
CA TYR A 41 -8.27 3.15 -21.28
C TYR A 41 -8.12 4.54 -20.65
N ARG A 42 -8.84 5.53 -21.20
CA ARG A 42 -8.99 6.86 -20.60
C ARG A 42 -10.30 6.93 -19.83
N ARG A 43 -10.20 7.29 -18.55
CA ARG A 43 -11.33 7.51 -17.65
C ARG A 43 -11.67 8.99 -17.55
N GLU A 44 -12.95 9.32 -17.61
CA GLU A 44 -13.50 10.64 -17.29
C GLU A 44 -14.64 10.50 -16.28
N ASP A 45 -14.66 11.37 -15.26
CA ASP A 45 -15.74 11.42 -14.27
C ASP A 45 -16.47 12.77 -14.44
N LEU A 46 -17.78 12.73 -14.66
CA LEU A 46 -18.61 13.92 -14.93
C LEU A 46 -19.69 14.09 -13.86
N SER A 47 -19.89 15.33 -13.41
CA SER A 47 -21.06 15.69 -12.60
C SER A 47 -22.34 15.43 -13.40
N GLU A 48 -23.48 15.32 -12.71
CA GLU A 48 -24.78 15.13 -13.38
C GLU A 48 -25.08 16.25 -14.38
N GLU A 49 -24.74 17.49 -14.04
CA GLU A 49 -24.82 18.64 -14.96
C GLU A 49 -23.96 18.47 -16.21
N ALA A 50 -22.68 18.09 -16.04
CA ALA A 50 -21.77 17.91 -17.16
C ALA A 50 -22.17 16.71 -18.04
N TRP A 51 -22.74 15.67 -17.43
CA TRP A 51 -23.28 14.52 -18.13
C TRP A 51 -24.47 14.88 -19.02
N LEU A 52 -25.41 15.69 -18.51
CA LEU A 52 -26.60 16.13 -19.26
C LEU A 52 -26.25 17.07 -20.42
N ASN A 53 -25.18 17.85 -20.27
CA ASN A 53 -24.71 18.80 -21.30
C ASN A 53 -23.62 18.22 -22.21
N ARG A 54 -23.33 16.90 -22.11
CA ARG A 54 -22.22 16.31 -22.86
C ARG A 54 -22.51 16.23 -24.35
N ASN A 55 -21.45 16.29 -25.15
CA ASN A 55 -21.52 15.95 -26.55
C ASN A 55 -21.52 14.42 -26.73
N GLU A 56 -22.58 13.85 -27.30
CA GLU A 56 -22.73 12.41 -27.51
C GLU A 56 -22.05 11.88 -28.79
N ASN A 57 -21.38 12.75 -29.56
CA ASN A 57 -20.66 12.36 -30.77
C ASN A 57 -19.52 11.36 -30.52
N ILE A 58 -18.98 11.34 -29.30
CA ILE A 58 -17.97 10.36 -28.88
C ILE A 58 -18.61 9.41 -27.88
N GLN A 59 -18.90 8.19 -28.32
CA GLN A 59 -19.49 7.16 -27.47
C GLN A 59 -18.41 6.52 -26.59
N PRO A 60 -18.61 6.46 -25.27
CA PRO A 60 -17.70 5.73 -24.40
C PRO A 60 -17.81 4.23 -24.64
N PHE A 61 -16.70 3.52 -24.43
CA PHE A 61 -16.66 2.07 -24.41
C PHE A 61 -17.51 1.48 -23.26
N SER A 62 -17.55 2.16 -22.11
CA SER A 62 -18.40 1.80 -20.97
C SER A 62 -18.76 3.04 -20.16
N LEU A 63 -19.94 3.03 -19.56
CA LEU A 63 -20.45 4.11 -18.72
C LEU A 63 -21.25 3.57 -17.52
N TRP A 64 -21.13 4.22 -16.37
CA TRP A 64 -21.92 3.89 -15.18
C TRP A 64 -22.09 5.11 -14.25
N LYS A 65 -23.12 5.06 -13.40
CA LYS A 65 -23.39 6.08 -12.36
C LYS A 65 -22.83 5.59 -11.02
N THR A 66 -22.18 6.46 -10.25
CA THR A 66 -21.58 6.13 -8.94
C THR A 66 -21.90 7.23 -7.93
N ARG A 67 -22.03 6.85 -6.66
CA ARG A 67 -22.13 7.77 -5.53
C ARG A 67 -20.73 8.12 -5.03
N TYR A 68 -20.39 9.40 -4.96
CA TYR A 68 -19.09 9.85 -4.51
C TYR A 68 -18.97 9.72 -3.00
N GLU A 69 -17.94 9.01 -2.56
CA GLU A 69 -17.56 8.89 -1.16
C GLU A 69 -16.08 9.24 -1.07
N PRO A 70 -15.68 10.30 -0.35
CA PRO A 70 -14.28 10.67 -0.19
C PRO A 70 -13.46 9.47 0.26
N LEU A 71 -12.24 9.34 -0.26
CA LEU A 71 -11.29 8.37 0.28
C LEU A 71 -11.13 8.67 1.78
N PRO A 72 -11.23 7.66 2.66
CA PRO A 72 -10.91 7.87 4.06
C PRO A 72 -9.50 8.45 4.13
N PRO A 73 -9.25 9.39 5.08
CA PRO A 73 -7.91 9.92 5.26
C PRO A 73 -6.95 8.74 5.39
N ALA A 74 -5.81 8.83 4.69
CA ALA A 74 -4.78 7.82 4.81
C ALA A 74 -4.56 7.58 6.30
N ALA A 75 -4.75 6.32 6.74
CA ALA A 75 -4.52 5.98 8.13
C ALA A 75 -3.14 6.54 8.50
N PRO A 76 -3.01 7.24 9.64
CA PRO A 76 -1.71 7.76 10.06
C PRO A 76 -0.71 6.62 9.91
N GLU A 77 0.42 6.88 9.23
CA GLU A 77 1.49 5.89 9.14
C GLU A 77 1.68 5.38 10.57
N PRO A 78 1.48 4.07 10.85
CA PRO A 78 1.36 3.59 12.22
C PRO A 78 2.53 4.04 13.09
N LEU A 79 3.70 4.32 12.49
CA LEU A 79 4.82 5.01 13.12
C LEU A 79 5.64 5.87 12.14
N ALA A 80 6.21 6.95 12.69
CA ALA A 80 7.41 7.58 12.15
C ALA A 80 8.51 6.52 11.94
N LYS A 81 9.14 6.54 10.77
CA LYS A 81 10.16 5.56 10.33
C LYS A 81 11.27 5.32 11.37
N GLU A 82 11.65 6.37 12.10
CA GLU A 82 12.70 6.30 13.13
C GLU A 82 12.34 5.38 14.30
N ASN A 83 11.06 5.28 14.69
CA ASN A 83 10.67 4.47 15.84
C ASN A 83 10.68 2.97 15.51
N ALA A 84 10.23 2.59 14.30
CA ALA A 84 10.22 1.18 13.88
C ALA A 84 11.64 0.61 13.72
N GLU A 85 12.58 1.38 13.15
CA GLU A 85 13.96 0.91 12.99
C GLU A 85 14.69 0.84 14.33
N GLN A 86 14.54 1.84 15.20
CA GLN A 86 15.11 1.82 16.55
C GLN A 86 14.56 0.66 17.38
N LEU A 87 13.25 0.42 17.32
CA LEU A 87 12.64 -0.73 17.99
C LEU A 87 13.20 -2.04 17.43
N PHE A 88 13.27 -2.19 16.11
CA PHE A 88 13.83 -3.39 15.47
C PHE A 88 15.26 -3.66 15.94
N ARG A 89 16.14 -2.66 15.88
CA ARG A 89 17.54 -2.77 16.33
C ARG A 89 17.63 -3.14 17.81
N ARG A 90 16.75 -2.59 18.65
CA ARG A 90 16.67 -2.92 20.08
C ARG A 90 16.22 -4.36 20.33
N LEU A 91 15.17 -4.81 19.62
CA LEU A 91 14.61 -6.15 19.79
C LEU A 91 15.57 -7.23 19.29
N ILE A 92 16.15 -7.06 18.10
CA ILE A 92 17.06 -8.05 17.50
C ILE A 92 18.36 -8.22 18.30
N ALA A 93 18.80 -7.17 18.99
CA ALA A 93 19.97 -7.21 19.87
C ALA A 93 19.67 -7.72 21.29
N SER A 94 18.39 -7.97 21.62
CA SER A 94 18.00 -8.45 22.95
C SER A 94 18.40 -9.92 23.17
N LYS A 95 18.48 -10.36 24.43
CA LYS A 95 18.88 -11.75 24.75
C LYS A 95 17.94 -12.80 24.16
N ASN A 96 16.64 -12.49 24.12
CA ASN A 96 15.58 -13.37 23.63
C ASN A 96 14.69 -12.56 22.67
N PRO A 97 15.12 -12.36 21.42
CA PRO A 97 14.38 -11.55 20.47
C PRO A 97 13.01 -12.21 20.17
N PRO A 98 11.89 -11.48 20.27
CA PRO A 98 10.59 -12.01 19.88
C PRO A 98 10.58 -12.24 18.36
N PRO A 99 10.51 -13.49 17.87
CA PRO A 99 10.73 -13.79 16.46
C PRO A 99 9.66 -13.17 15.56
N ASN A 100 8.39 -13.22 15.98
CA ASN A 100 7.26 -12.68 15.24
C ASN A 100 7.38 -11.15 15.07
N ALA A 101 7.67 -10.44 16.17
CA ALA A 101 7.82 -9.00 16.10
C ALA A 101 9.05 -8.57 15.28
N CYS A 102 10.19 -9.27 15.41
CA CYS A 102 11.37 -8.99 14.59
C CYS A 102 11.10 -9.23 13.10
N TYR A 103 10.40 -10.30 12.77
CA TYR A 103 10.00 -10.63 11.40
C TYR A 103 9.08 -9.56 10.78
N VAL A 104 8.01 -9.18 11.49
CA VAL A 104 7.07 -8.17 10.99
C VAL A 104 7.74 -6.80 10.85
N LEU A 105 8.56 -6.40 11.83
CA LEU A 105 9.30 -5.13 11.74
C LEU A 105 10.28 -5.14 10.56
N ALA A 106 10.98 -6.25 10.30
CA ALA A 106 11.85 -6.38 9.14
C ALA A 106 11.06 -6.24 7.83
N ALA A 107 9.92 -6.92 7.69
CA ALA A 107 9.04 -6.82 6.52
C ALA A 107 8.46 -5.39 6.33
N MET A 108 8.11 -4.72 7.43
CA MET A 108 7.67 -3.31 7.40
C MET A 108 8.79 -2.40 6.90
N LEU A 109 10.01 -2.56 7.39
CA LEU A 109 11.18 -1.78 7.00
C LEU A 109 11.60 -2.07 5.54
N GLU A 110 11.45 -3.32 5.09
CA GLU A 110 11.64 -3.70 3.69
C GLU A 110 10.65 -2.98 2.77
N ARG A 111 9.35 -2.99 3.10
CA ARG A 111 8.32 -2.26 2.33
C ARG A 111 8.62 -0.75 2.28
N LYS A 112 9.20 -0.19 3.34
CA LYS A 112 9.66 1.22 3.39
C LYS A 112 11.02 1.46 2.72
N ARG A 113 11.66 0.43 2.14
CA ARG A 113 12.99 0.46 1.49
C ARG A 113 14.15 0.85 2.42
N VAL A 114 13.99 0.60 3.72
CA VAL A 114 15.05 0.81 4.73
C VAL A 114 15.96 -0.40 4.81
N LEU A 115 15.35 -1.59 4.87
CA LEU A 115 16.04 -2.88 4.75
C LEU A 115 15.85 -3.45 3.35
N LYS A 116 16.80 -4.27 2.92
CA LYS A 116 16.73 -5.06 1.69
C LYS A 116 17.03 -6.51 2.04
N GLN A 117 16.11 -7.43 1.71
CA GLN A 117 16.42 -8.85 1.82
C GLN A 117 17.47 -9.20 0.75
N ILE A 118 18.63 -9.67 1.17
CA ILE A 118 19.75 -10.03 0.29
C ILE A 118 19.91 -11.54 0.12
N ASN A 119 19.45 -12.33 1.09
CA ASN A 119 19.47 -13.79 1.02
C ASN A 119 18.44 -14.42 1.97
N SER A 120 18.21 -15.73 1.85
CA SER A 120 17.51 -16.56 2.84
C SER A 120 18.13 -17.94 2.90
N GLU A 121 18.29 -18.49 4.10
CA GLU A 121 18.94 -19.78 4.34
C GLU A 121 18.04 -20.68 5.18
N ASP A 122 18.08 -21.99 4.92
CA ASP A 122 17.45 -22.98 5.78
C ASP A 122 18.46 -23.42 6.85
N ALA A 123 18.24 -23.00 8.10
CA ALA A 123 19.07 -23.38 9.24
C ALA A 123 18.47 -24.58 9.98
N ALA A 124 19.27 -25.21 10.85
CA ALA A 124 18.84 -26.35 11.66
C ALA A 124 17.59 -26.07 12.53
N ASN A 125 17.34 -24.80 12.86
CA ASN A 125 16.24 -24.36 13.71
C ASN A 125 15.10 -23.68 12.92
N GLY A 126 15.09 -23.82 11.58
CA GLY A 126 14.13 -23.17 10.69
C GLY A 126 14.78 -22.18 9.72
N ARG A 127 13.94 -21.59 8.87
CA ARG A 127 14.39 -20.65 7.84
C ARG A 127 14.78 -19.30 8.46
N VAL A 128 15.82 -18.68 7.91
CA VAL A 128 16.27 -17.34 8.29
C VAL A 128 16.36 -16.44 7.06
N LEU A 129 16.05 -15.17 7.26
CA LEU A 129 16.17 -14.11 6.26
C LEU A 129 17.37 -13.23 6.59
N ILE A 130 18.15 -12.87 5.57
CA ILE A 130 19.32 -12.02 5.72
C ILE A 130 18.99 -10.67 5.08
N TYR A 131 18.96 -9.63 5.91
CA TYR A 131 18.66 -8.26 5.52
C TYR A 131 19.89 -7.38 5.59
N GLU A 132 20.04 -6.48 4.63
CA GLU A 132 21.01 -5.40 4.64
C GLU A 132 20.30 -4.06 4.86
N HIS A 133 20.82 -3.22 5.74
CA HIS A 133 20.37 -1.85 5.92
C HIS A 133 20.98 -0.96 4.84
N GLY A 134 20.15 -0.44 3.94
CA GLY A 134 20.64 0.27 2.75
C GLY A 134 21.61 1.42 3.04
N PRO A 135 21.31 2.32 4.00
CA PRO A 135 22.21 3.44 4.33
C PRO A 135 23.52 3.06 5.02
N THR A 136 23.54 2.06 5.91
CA THR A 136 24.72 1.76 6.75
C THR A 136 25.48 0.52 6.32
N GLY A 137 24.86 -0.38 5.55
CA GLY A 137 25.39 -1.69 5.22
C GLY A 137 25.31 -2.71 6.36
N ASP A 138 24.62 -2.40 7.47
CA ASP A 138 24.45 -3.35 8.58
C ASP A 138 23.68 -4.58 8.11
N VAL A 139 24.12 -5.76 8.54
CA VAL A 139 23.47 -7.03 8.20
C VAL A 139 22.74 -7.59 9.41
N PHE A 140 21.47 -7.95 9.21
CA PHE A 140 20.62 -8.57 10.21
C PHE A 140 20.17 -9.96 9.76
N ILE A 141 20.20 -10.92 10.69
CA ILE A 141 19.66 -12.26 10.49
C ILE A 141 18.35 -12.35 11.28
N VAL A 142 17.24 -12.53 10.58
CA VAL A 142 15.90 -12.53 11.16
C VAL A 142 15.28 -13.93 10.95
N PRO A 143 14.87 -14.63 12.02
CA PRO A 143 14.12 -15.88 11.87
C PRO A 143 12.84 -15.68 11.08
N ASP A 144 12.50 -16.62 10.19
CA ASP A 144 11.21 -16.71 9.52
C ASP A 144 10.33 -17.69 10.31
N PRO A 145 9.41 -17.20 11.16
CA PRO A 145 8.55 -18.05 11.98
C PRO A 145 7.45 -18.75 11.17
N GLN A 146 7.37 -18.53 9.86
CA GLN A 146 6.34 -19.10 8.98
C GLN A 146 4.92 -18.79 9.49
N LEU A 147 4.66 -17.51 9.77
CA LEU A 147 3.38 -17.05 10.33
C LEU A 147 2.20 -17.58 9.53
N ARG A 148 1.23 -18.13 10.23
CA ARG A 148 -0.03 -18.59 9.64
C ARG A 148 -1.07 -17.48 9.69
N LEU A 149 -2.05 -17.56 8.78
CA LEU A 149 -3.12 -16.57 8.66
C LEU A 149 -3.99 -16.47 9.94
N ASP A 150 -4.12 -17.57 10.69
CA ASP A 150 -4.85 -17.62 11.95
C ASP A 150 -4.10 -16.95 13.13
N GLU A 151 -2.82 -16.61 12.96
CA GLU A 151 -2.00 -15.91 13.98
C GLU A 151 -1.91 -14.40 13.73
N LEU A 152 -2.53 -13.91 12.65
CA LEU A 152 -2.36 -12.54 12.16
C LEU A 152 -2.80 -11.48 13.19
N GLU A 153 -3.94 -11.69 13.84
CA GLU A 153 -4.51 -10.72 14.80
C GLU A 153 -3.62 -10.60 16.04
N ASP A 154 -3.15 -11.73 16.58
CA ASP A 154 -2.27 -11.76 17.75
C ASP A 154 -0.92 -11.10 17.46
N VAL A 155 -0.31 -11.42 16.32
CA VAL A 155 0.96 -10.82 15.90
C VAL A 155 0.80 -9.33 15.64
N GLN A 156 -0.29 -8.90 15.02
CA GLN A 156 -0.58 -7.49 14.79
C GLN A 156 -0.73 -6.73 16.13
N ASN A 157 -1.42 -7.32 17.10
CA ASN A 157 -1.58 -6.74 18.44
C ASN A 157 -0.27 -6.68 19.22
N GLU A 158 0.55 -7.74 19.17
CA GLU A 158 1.89 -7.78 19.79
C GLU A 158 2.78 -6.65 19.24
N VAL A 159 2.88 -6.58 17.91
CA VAL A 159 3.71 -5.58 17.22
C VAL A 159 3.20 -4.18 17.49
N ALA A 160 1.88 -3.96 17.41
CA ALA A 160 1.27 -2.68 17.75
C ALA A 160 1.58 -2.27 19.19
N SER A 161 1.46 -3.18 20.16
CA SER A 161 1.76 -2.89 21.57
C SER A 161 3.23 -2.47 21.77
N LEU A 162 4.17 -3.20 21.17
CA LEU A 162 5.60 -2.91 21.25
C LEU A 162 5.96 -1.56 20.62
N LEU A 163 5.29 -1.22 19.52
CA LEU A 163 5.44 0.05 18.83
C LEU A 163 4.89 1.23 19.64
N HIS A 164 3.74 1.07 20.31
CA HIS A 164 3.20 2.09 21.21
C HIS A 164 4.07 2.30 22.45
N ALA A 165 4.63 1.23 23.02
CA ALA A 165 5.54 1.31 24.16
C ALA A 165 6.92 1.92 23.83
N ALA A 166 7.27 2.00 22.55
CA ALA A 166 8.51 2.60 22.07
C ALA A 166 8.38 4.07 21.67
N ALA A 167 7.14 4.60 21.58
CA ALA A 167 6.83 6.00 21.30
C ALA A 167 6.96 6.86 22.57
#